data_AF-A0A4P8GWX6-F1
#
_entry.id   AF-A0A4P8GWX6-F1
#
_cell.length_a   1.000
_cell.length_b   1.000
_cell.length_c   1.000
_cell.angle_alpha   90.00
_cell.angle_beta   90.00
_cell.angle_gamma   90.00
#
_symmetry.space_group_name_H-M   'P 1'
#
loop_
_entity.id
_entity.type
_entity.pdbx_description
1 polymer ?
#
loop_
_entity_poly.entity_id
_entity_poly.type
_entity_poly.pdbx_seq_one_letter_code
_entity_poly.pdbx_strand_id
1 'polypeptide(L)'
;MTEGSFKDSHGPPADAVVLDFPFRGSWRVENSPARRVPSHGTYVFGTSHAIDFVAVDNSGRSAPRTWRSLVAPEPAEMFIGFGQPILAPLSGTVVAVHDGEPDHEGRRSQLTLVPYMLGQAERIRAGVAAIAGNHVVIAAGHNGPFVLLAHLRQGTVQVRPGQPVQAGDSVAQCGNSGNSTEPHVHVQVSDSIDWNRARGVPLAFRDRGGTVWVPGESEIVNA
;
A
#
# COMPACT_ATOMS: atom_id res chain seq x y z
N MET A 1 6.09 41.17 -9.60
CA MET A 1 6.70 40.14 -10.45
C MET A 1 7.79 39.46 -9.65
N THR A 2 7.53 38.24 -9.22
CA THR A 2 8.56 37.24 -8.88
C THR A 2 7.89 35.90 -9.14
N GLU A 3 8.11 35.42 -10.35
CA GLU A 3 7.82 34.06 -10.78
C GLU A 3 8.74 33.05 -10.08
N GLY A 4 8.25 31.81 -10.01
CA GLY A 4 9.08 30.65 -10.29
C GLY A 4 9.64 29.91 -9.09
N SER A 5 8.84 29.00 -8.52
CA SER A 5 9.38 27.72 -8.03
C SER A 5 8.81 26.63 -8.92
N PHE A 6 9.65 26.12 -9.81
CA PHE A 6 9.37 24.98 -10.67
C PHE A 6 9.11 23.76 -9.79
N LYS A 7 7.84 23.32 -9.72
CA LYS A 7 7.54 21.91 -9.50
C LYS A 7 7.91 21.21 -10.80
N ASP A 8 9.05 20.54 -10.84
CA ASP A 8 9.37 19.63 -11.94
C ASP A 8 8.44 18.41 -11.87
N SER A 9 7.18 18.61 -12.24
CA SER A 9 6.20 17.56 -12.47
C SER A 9 6.57 16.85 -13.77
N HIS A 10 7.57 15.99 -13.70
CA HIS A 10 7.72 14.95 -14.70
C HIS A 10 6.43 14.13 -14.63
N GLY A 11 5.70 14.08 -15.74
CA GLY A 11 4.51 13.22 -15.85
C GLY A 11 4.86 11.77 -15.50
N PRO A 12 3.86 10.91 -15.28
CA PRO A 12 4.12 9.51 -14.97
C PRO A 12 5.03 8.88 -16.04
N PRO A 13 5.89 7.91 -15.68
CA PRO A 13 6.68 7.16 -16.65
C PRO A 13 5.80 6.63 -17.78
N ALA A 14 6.29 6.63 -19.02
CA ALA A 14 5.49 6.25 -20.18
C ALA A 14 5.01 4.78 -20.14
N ASP A 15 5.72 3.93 -19.39
CA ASP A 15 5.43 2.53 -19.15
C ASP A 15 4.67 2.27 -17.83
N ALA A 16 4.21 3.32 -17.14
CA ALA A 16 3.51 3.19 -15.88
C ALA A 16 2.13 2.53 -16.05
N VAL A 17 1.83 1.57 -15.18
CA VAL A 17 0.49 1.01 -15.05
C VAL A 17 -0.38 2.03 -14.31
N VAL A 18 -1.43 2.49 -14.98
CA VAL A 18 -2.37 3.47 -14.42
C VAL A 18 -3.46 2.75 -13.63
N LEU A 19 -3.56 3.09 -12.35
CA LEU A 19 -4.46 2.53 -11.36
C LEU A 19 -5.50 3.56 -10.92
N ASP A 20 -6.68 3.10 -10.52
CA ASP A 20 -7.57 3.89 -9.67
C ASP A 20 -7.12 3.73 -8.20
N PHE A 21 -7.43 4.71 -7.34
CA PHE A 21 -7.13 4.59 -5.92
C PHE A 21 -7.93 3.43 -5.28
N PRO A 22 -7.29 2.51 -4.54
CA PRO A 22 -7.95 1.31 -4.01
C PRO A 22 -8.73 1.58 -2.72
N PHE A 23 -9.20 2.80 -2.51
CA PHE A 23 -9.88 3.24 -1.29
C PHE A 23 -10.76 4.46 -1.57
N ARG A 24 -11.50 4.89 -0.57
CA ARG A 24 -12.27 6.15 -0.58
C ARG A 24 -11.80 7.07 0.54
N GLY A 25 -12.05 8.36 0.39
CA GLY A 25 -11.72 9.37 1.40
C GLY A 25 -10.28 9.86 1.30
N SER A 26 -9.76 10.40 2.39
CA SER A 26 -8.46 11.08 2.43
C SER A 26 -7.36 10.16 2.94
N TRP A 27 -6.31 9.97 2.14
CA TRP A 27 -5.18 9.10 2.46
C TRP A 27 -3.87 9.85 2.20
N ARG A 28 -2.96 9.81 3.18
CA ARG A 28 -1.61 10.34 3.05
C ARG A 28 -0.69 9.28 2.46
N VAL A 29 0.18 9.70 1.54
CA VAL A 29 1.24 8.88 0.96
C VAL A 29 2.44 8.88 1.91
N GLU A 30 2.93 7.71 2.31
CA GLU A 30 4.12 7.59 3.18
C GLU A 30 5.39 7.28 2.38
N ASN A 31 5.38 6.20 1.60
CA ASN A 31 6.49 5.81 0.72
C ASN A 31 6.04 5.96 -0.73
N SER A 32 6.89 6.53 -1.61
CA SER A 32 6.55 6.69 -3.03
C SER A 32 7.77 6.72 -3.96
N PRO A 33 7.67 6.15 -5.18
CA PRO A 33 8.71 6.26 -6.19
C PRO A 33 8.89 7.69 -6.72
N ALA A 34 7.94 8.59 -6.46
CA ALA A 34 8.07 10.01 -6.80
C ALA A 34 9.25 10.70 -6.09
N ARG A 35 9.63 10.21 -4.90
CA ARG A 35 10.83 10.69 -4.20
C ARG A 35 12.09 9.95 -4.64
N ARG A 36 12.04 8.62 -4.69
CA ARG A 36 13.19 7.77 -5.05
C ARG A 36 12.74 6.40 -5.53
N VAL A 37 13.52 5.80 -6.43
CA VAL A 37 13.43 4.38 -6.76
C VAL A 37 14.71 3.67 -6.29
N PRO A 38 14.64 2.58 -5.50
CA PRO A 38 13.42 1.94 -5.00
C PRO A 38 12.79 2.72 -3.84
N SER A 39 11.45 2.82 -3.84
CA SER A 39 10.68 3.61 -2.86
C SER A 39 10.85 3.08 -1.43
N HIS A 40 10.90 1.76 -1.27
CA HIS A 40 11.08 1.09 0.03
C HIS A 40 12.54 0.71 0.32
N GLY A 41 13.46 1.29 -0.45
CA GLY A 41 14.89 1.09 -0.30
C GLY A 41 15.44 -0.28 -0.72
N THR A 42 14.60 -1.13 -1.31
CA THR A 42 14.97 -2.44 -1.83
C THR A 42 14.24 -2.76 -3.14
N TYR A 43 14.86 -3.59 -3.98
CA TYR A 43 14.26 -4.15 -5.21
C TYR A 43 13.64 -5.53 -4.99
N VAL A 44 13.88 -6.12 -3.82
CA VAL A 44 13.42 -7.48 -3.47
C VAL A 44 11.89 -7.52 -3.48
N PHE A 45 11.30 -8.64 -3.93
CA PHE A 45 9.84 -8.85 -4.01
C PHE A 45 9.08 -7.86 -4.90
N GLY A 46 9.77 -7.19 -5.83
CA GLY A 46 9.13 -6.27 -6.76
C GLY A 46 8.66 -4.96 -6.14
N THR A 47 9.16 -4.58 -4.97
CA THR A 47 8.69 -3.39 -4.22
C THR A 47 9.25 -2.06 -4.72
N SER A 48 10.03 -2.03 -5.82
CA SER A 48 10.82 -0.86 -6.22
C SER A 48 9.98 0.39 -6.48
N HIS A 49 8.75 0.22 -6.98
CA HIS A 49 7.83 1.32 -7.27
C HIS A 49 6.62 1.35 -6.33
N ALA A 50 6.59 0.53 -5.29
CA ALA A 50 5.43 0.43 -4.40
C ALA A 50 5.10 1.76 -3.71
N ILE A 51 3.82 1.94 -3.35
CA ILE A 51 3.31 3.11 -2.64
C ILE A 51 2.51 2.66 -1.41
N ASP A 52 2.79 3.31 -0.28
CA ASP A 52 2.04 3.13 0.97
C ASP A 52 1.06 4.28 1.19
N PHE A 53 -0.19 3.94 1.46
CA PHE A 53 -1.25 4.90 1.76
C PHE A 53 -1.78 4.68 3.18
N VAL A 54 -1.81 5.76 3.97
CA VAL A 54 -2.36 5.80 5.33
C VAL A 54 -3.60 6.68 5.37
N ALA A 55 -4.75 6.16 5.81
CA ALA A 55 -5.96 6.98 5.94
C ALA A 55 -5.80 8.05 7.02
N VAL A 56 -6.34 9.26 6.79
CA VAL A 56 -6.18 10.39 7.70
C VAL A 56 -7.47 11.19 7.92
N ASP A 57 -7.55 11.89 9.06
CA ASP A 57 -8.60 12.87 9.33
C ASP A 57 -8.37 14.18 8.56
N ASN A 58 -9.30 15.13 8.70
CA ASN A 58 -9.19 16.47 8.10
C ASN A 58 -7.98 17.29 8.59
N SER A 59 -7.32 16.84 9.67
CA SER A 59 -6.08 17.42 10.19
C SER A 59 -4.83 16.65 9.73
N GLY A 60 -4.98 15.67 8.83
CA GLY A 60 -3.90 14.85 8.31
C GLY A 60 -3.35 13.84 9.33
N ARG A 61 -4.13 13.39 10.33
CA ARG A 61 -3.67 12.42 11.34
C ARG A 61 -4.26 11.03 11.10
N SER A 62 -3.46 9.98 11.25
CA SER A 62 -3.89 8.57 11.08
C SER A 62 -4.69 8.01 12.26
N ALA A 63 -4.45 8.55 13.45
CA ALA A 63 -5.16 8.23 14.69
C ALA A 63 -5.01 9.38 15.70
N PRO A 64 -5.87 9.48 16.74
CA PRO A 64 -5.69 10.44 17.84
C PRO A 64 -4.31 10.34 18.48
N ARG A 65 -3.75 11.46 18.95
CA ARG A 65 -2.51 11.45 19.74
C ARG A 65 -2.84 11.21 21.20
N THR A 66 -2.23 10.19 21.78
CA THR A 66 -2.33 9.84 23.19
C THR A 66 -0.94 9.74 23.80
N TRP A 67 -0.85 9.55 25.11
CA TRP A 67 0.45 9.27 25.76
C TRP A 67 1.11 8.00 25.17
N ARG A 68 0.31 7.01 24.74
CA ARG A 68 0.82 5.78 24.12
C ARG A 68 1.54 6.06 22.82
N SER A 69 1.08 7.03 22.02
CA SER A 69 1.72 7.42 20.77
C SER A 69 3.19 7.81 20.92
N LEU A 70 3.65 8.10 22.15
CA LEU A 70 5.04 8.41 22.47
C LEU A 70 5.85 7.21 23.00
N VAL A 71 5.22 6.24 23.66
CA VAL A 71 5.95 5.23 24.46
C VAL A 71 5.45 3.78 24.33
N ALA A 72 4.32 3.53 23.67
CA ALA A 72 3.71 2.21 23.63
C ALA A 72 3.03 1.90 22.27
N PRO A 73 2.87 0.61 21.92
CA PRO A 73 1.98 0.23 20.84
C PRO A 73 0.54 0.66 21.09
N GLU A 74 -0.19 0.80 19.99
CA GLU A 74 -1.55 1.34 19.92
C GLU A 74 -2.47 0.31 19.26
N PRO A 75 -3.67 0.02 19.80
CA PRO A 75 -4.61 -0.87 19.14
C PRO A 75 -4.92 -0.41 17.71
N ALA A 76 -4.98 -1.36 16.76
CA ALA A 76 -5.18 -1.05 15.35
C ALA A 76 -6.53 -0.34 15.10
N GLU A 77 -7.54 -0.63 15.91
CA GLU A 77 -8.88 -0.05 15.86
C GLU A 77 -8.90 1.47 16.15
N MET A 78 -7.83 2.03 16.71
CA MET A 78 -7.73 3.48 16.90
C MET A 78 -7.39 4.24 15.61
N PHE A 79 -6.90 3.54 14.58
CA PHE A 79 -6.47 4.14 13.34
C PHE A 79 -7.63 4.20 12.35
N ILE A 80 -7.74 5.34 11.69
CA ILE A 80 -8.85 5.65 10.76
C ILE A 80 -8.89 4.64 9.61
N GLY A 81 -7.72 4.16 9.18
CA GLY A 81 -7.59 3.21 8.09
C GLY A 81 -8.08 1.81 8.44
N PHE A 82 -7.95 1.37 9.69
CA PHE A 82 -8.25 -0.01 10.04
C PHE A 82 -9.74 -0.34 9.83
N GLY A 83 -10.01 -1.39 9.06
CA GLY A 83 -11.37 -1.80 8.68
C GLY A 83 -11.97 -1.03 7.49
N GLN A 84 -11.29 -0.01 6.94
CA GLN A 84 -11.78 0.71 5.76
C GLN A 84 -11.84 -0.22 4.53
N PRO A 85 -12.87 -0.12 3.66
CA PRO A 85 -12.96 -0.94 2.46
C PRO A 85 -11.80 -0.68 1.49
N ILE A 86 -11.18 -1.76 1.01
CA ILE A 86 -10.18 -1.74 -0.05
C ILE A 86 -10.80 -2.27 -1.33
N LEU A 87 -10.54 -1.55 -2.41
CA LEU A 87 -11.15 -1.72 -3.72
C LEU A 87 -10.11 -2.22 -4.73
N ALA A 88 -10.56 -2.96 -5.73
CA ALA A 88 -9.74 -3.31 -6.87
C ALA A 88 -9.32 -2.03 -7.62
N PRO A 89 -8.01 -1.73 -7.77
CA PRO A 89 -7.53 -0.52 -8.43
C PRO A 89 -7.64 -0.58 -9.96
N LEU A 90 -7.99 -1.75 -10.51
CA LEU A 90 -8.16 -1.98 -11.94
C LEU A 90 -9.05 -3.20 -12.19
N SER A 91 -9.67 -3.27 -13.37
CA SER A 91 -10.41 -4.46 -13.80
C SER A 91 -9.46 -5.57 -14.26
N GLY A 92 -9.61 -6.77 -13.73
CA GLY A 92 -8.66 -7.87 -13.98
C GLY A 92 -9.13 -9.20 -13.40
N THR A 93 -8.20 -10.13 -13.25
CA THR A 93 -8.45 -11.45 -12.62
C THR A 93 -7.62 -11.60 -11.37
N VAL A 94 -8.26 -12.00 -10.27
CA VAL A 94 -7.54 -12.35 -9.03
C VAL A 94 -6.71 -13.61 -9.28
N VAL A 95 -5.40 -13.54 -9.04
CA VAL A 95 -4.47 -14.67 -9.28
C VAL A 95 -3.88 -15.24 -7.99
N ALA A 96 -3.86 -14.49 -6.90
CA ALA A 96 -3.44 -14.97 -5.59
C ALA A 96 -4.15 -14.22 -4.46
N VAL A 97 -4.37 -14.92 -3.35
CA VAL A 97 -4.94 -14.40 -2.11
C VAL A 97 -4.23 -15.07 -0.94
N HIS A 98 -3.97 -14.31 0.12
CA HIS A 98 -3.60 -14.80 1.44
C HIS A 98 -4.41 -14.06 2.50
N ASP A 99 -5.05 -14.79 3.42
CA ASP A 99 -5.95 -14.20 4.44
C ASP A 99 -5.91 -14.99 5.77
N GLY A 100 -4.71 -15.15 6.32
CA GLY A 100 -4.47 -15.91 7.54
C GLY A 100 -3.53 -15.25 8.55
N GLU A 101 -2.83 -14.19 8.17
CA GLU A 101 -1.91 -13.48 9.06
C GLU A 101 -2.67 -12.60 10.05
N PRO A 102 -2.32 -12.64 11.35
CA PRO A 102 -2.95 -11.78 12.33
C PRO A 102 -2.58 -10.31 12.09
N ASP A 103 -3.56 -9.42 12.27
CA ASP A 103 -3.29 -8.00 12.48
C ASP A 103 -2.59 -7.80 13.83
N HIS A 104 -1.72 -6.80 13.92
CA HIS A 104 -1.05 -6.45 15.17
C HIS A 104 -1.22 -4.96 15.52
N GLU A 105 -0.81 -4.58 16.72
CA GLU A 105 -0.84 -3.18 17.17
C GLU A 105 0.00 -2.26 16.25
N GLY A 106 -0.44 -1.01 16.14
CA GLY A 106 0.28 0.07 15.46
C GLY A 106 1.38 0.67 16.34
N ARG A 107 2.44 1.19 15.70
CA ARG A 107 3.68 1.65 16.32
C ARG A 107 4.13 2.95 15.65
N ARG A 108 3.66 4.08 16.19
CA ARG A 108 4.05 5.43 15.73
C ARG A 108 5.22 6.04 16.51
N SER A 109 5.63 5.43 17.63
CA SER A 109 6.77 5.88 18.42
C SER A 109 8.08 5.27 17.94
N GLN A 110 9.12 6.10 17.81
CA GLN A 110 10.49 5.64 17.54
C GLN A 110 10.98 4.60 18.56
N LEU A 111 10.59 4.73 19.83
CA LEU A 111 10.93 3.75 20.88
C LEU A 111 10.36 2.35 20.57
N THR A 112 9.13 2.31 20.04
CA THR A 112 8.44 1.06 19.71
C THR A 112 8.89 0.46 18.38
N LEU A 113 9.48 1.27 17.49
CA LEU A 113 10.00 0.83 16.20
C LEU A 113 11.31 0.05 16.33
N VAL A 114 12.19 0.40 17.28
CA VAL A 114 13.48 -0.28 17.47
C VAL A 114 13.35 -1.80 17.64
N PRO A 115 12.56 -2.34 18.59
CA PRO A 115 12.41 -3.80 18.73
C PRO A 115 11.73 -4.43 17.51
N TYR A 116 10.81 -3.72 16.86
CA TYR A 116 10.12 -4.20 15.66
C TYR A 116 11.08 -4.37 14.47
N MET A 117 12.02 -3.45 14.31
CA MET A 117 13.05 -3.49 13.28
C MET A 117 14.03 -4.66 13.46
N LEU A 118 14.31 -5.06 14.70
CA LEU A 118 15.17 -6.23 14.97
C LEU A 118 14.60 -7.53 14.40
N GLY A 119 13.28 -7.66 14.30
CA GLY A 119 12.62 -8.82 13.69
C GLY A 119 12.56 -8.81 12.15
N GLN A 120 13.01 -7.74 11.49
CA GLN A 120 12.84 -7.59 10.03
C GLN A 120 13.54 -8.68 9.22
N ALA A 121 14.77 -9.04 9.60
CA ALA A 121 15.53 -10.09 8.92
C ALA A 121 14.89 -11.48 9.08
N GLU A 122 14.17 -11.72 10.17
CA GLU A 122 13.41 -12.96 10.37
C GLU A 122 12.16 -12.99 9.47
N ARG A 123 11.41 -11.89 9.39
CA ARG A 123 10.26 -11.78 8.49
C ARG A 123 10.64 -11.98 7.02
N ILE A 124 11.77 -11.42 6.59
CA ILE A 124 12.28 -11.63 5.22
C ILE A 124 12.58 -13.11 4.98
N ARG A 125 13.18 -13.80 5.95
CA ARG A 125 13.46 -15.24 5.87
C ARG A 125 12.20 -16.11 5.90
N ALA A 126 11.15 -15.66 6.60
CA ALA A 126 9.85 -16.32 6.63
C ALA A 126 9.08 -16.18 5.30
N GLY A 127 9.53 -15.30 4.41
CA GLY A 127 9.05 -15.19 3.03
C GLY A 127 8.02 -14.09 2.81
N VAL A 128 7.48 -14.05 1.59
CA VAL A 128 6.68 -12.92 1.09
C VAL A 128 5.38 -12.74 1.88
N ALA A 129 4.72 -13.83 2.28
CA ALA A 129 3.51 -13.76 3.08
C ALA A 129 3.75 -13.05 4.43
N ALA A 130 4.89 -13.29 5.08
CA ALA A 130 5.24 -12.61 6.34
C ALA A 130 5.54 -11.11 6.15
N ILE A 131 5.98 -10.71 4.96
CA ILE A 131 6.23 -9.31 4.62
C ILE A 131 4.95 -8.61 4.18
N ALA A 132 4.24 -9.16 3.21
CA ALA A 132 3.02 -8.59 2.65
C ALA A 132 1.81 -8.70 3.59
N GLY A 133 1.81 -9.65 4.52
CA GLY A 133 0.64 -9.96 5.34
C GLY A 133 -0.49 -10.57 4.51
N ASN A 134 -1.73 -10.33 4.92
CA ASN A 134 -2.88 -10.67 4.09
C ASN A 134 -2.89 -9.79 2.85
N HIS A 135 -3.13 -10.39 1.69
CA HIS A 135 -2.99 -9.69 0.42
C HIS A 135 -3.88 -10.28 -0.68
N VAL A 136 -4.14 -9.45 -1.68
CA VAL A 136 -4.82 -9.82 -2.93
C VAL A 136 -3.92 -9.43 -4.08
N VAL A 137 -3.80 -10.31 -5.08
CA VAL A 137 -3.06 -10.06 -6.32
C VAL A 137 -3.99 -10.13 -7.51
N ILE A 138 -4.03 -9.06 -8.29
CA ILE A 138 -4.87 -8.92 -9.49
C ILE A 138 -3.96 -8.83 -10.71
N ALA A 139 -4.16 -9.71 -11.69
CA ALA A 139 -3.51 -9.60 -12.99
C ALA A 139 -4.34 -8.68 -13.89
N ALA A 140 -3.68 -7.66 -14.46
CA ALA A 140 -4.30 -6.73 -15.41
C ALA A 140 -4.60 -7.39 -16.78
N GLY A 141 -3.88 -8.46 -17.11
CA GLY A 141 -4.06 -9.28 -18.30
C GLY A 141 -3.60 -10.71 -18.05
N HIS A 142 -3.64 -11.55 -19.09
CA HIS A 142 -3.34 -12.99 -18.96
C HIS A 142 -1.95 -13.28 -18.35
N ASN A 143 -0.96 -12.43 -18.63
CA ASN A 143 0.42 -12.56 -18.15
C ASN A 143 0.85 -11.36 -17.29
N GLY A 144 -0.10 -10.72 -16.62
CA GLY A 144 0.14 -9.50 -15.86
C GLY A 144 0.04 -8.21 -16.71
N PRO A 145 0.60 -7.09 -16.23
CA PRO A 145 1.32 -6.94 -14.95
C PRO A 145 0.43 -7.25 -13.74
N PHE A 146 1.05 -7.56 -12.59
CA PHE A 146 0.39 -8.04 -11.39
C PHE A 146 0.38 -6.98 -10.30
N VAL A 147 -0.81 -6.64 -9.80
CA VAL A 147 -1.03 -5.63 -8.78
C VAL A 147 -1.30 -6.30 -7.45
N LEU A 148 -0.46 -6.01 -6.46
CA LEU A 148 -0.57 -6.54 -5.11
C LEU A 148 -1.08 -5.43 -4.18
N LEU A 149 -2.14 -5.76 -3.45
CA LEU A 149 -2.69 -5.00 -2.33
C LEU A 149 -2.37 -5.77 -1.05
N ALA A 150 -1.59 -5.18 -0.15
CA ALA A 150 -1.04 -5.84 1.04
C ALA A 150 -1.49 -5.18 2.35
N HIS A 151 -1.08 -5.80 3.46
CA HIS A 151 -1.42 -5.42 4.84
C HIS A 151 -2.93 -5.42 5.12
N LEU A 152 -3.66 -6.31 4.45
CA LEU A 152 -5.11 -6.41 4.57
C LEU A 152 -5.51 -6.99 5.94
N ARG A 153 -6.74 -6.70 6.36
CA ARG A 153 -7.28 -7.14 7.64
C ARG A 153 -7.61 -8.64 7.59
N GLN A 154 -7.23 -9.34 8.65
CA GLN A 154 -7.42 -10.79 8.76
C GLN A 154 -8.90 -11.19 8.65
N GLY A 155 -9.16 -12.18 7.81
CA GLY A 155 -10.49 -12.77 7.59
C GLY A 155 -11.45 -11.86 6.82
N THR A 156 -10.93 -10.89 6.07
CA THR A 156 -11.75 -9.91 5.35
C THR A 156 -11.63 -9.98 3.85
N VAL A 157 -10.79 -10.85 3.28
CA VAL A 157 -10.68 -10.98 1.82
C VAL A 157 -11.96 -11.60 1.27
N GLN A 158 -12.61 -10.91 0.33
CA GLN A 158 -13.93 -11.27 -0.21
C GLN A 158 -13.85 -11.87 -1.63
N VAL A 159 -12.64 -12.07 -2.14
CA VAL A 159 -12.36 -12.56 -3.49
C VAL A 159 -11.51 -13.82 -3.45
N ARG A 160 -11.48 -14.56 -4.56
CA ARG A 160 -10.73 -15.82 -4.68
C ARG A 160 -9.96 -15.90 -6.01
N PRO A 161 -8.86 -16.68 -6.08
CA PRO A 161 -8.16 -16.92 -7.34
C PRO A 161 -9.10 -17.39 -8.47
N GLY A 162 -8.89 -16.86 -9.66
CA GLY A 162 -9.73 -17.05 -10.85
C GLY A 162 -10.95 -16.14 -10.93
N GLN A 163 -11.27 -15.36 -9.89
CA GLN A 163 -12.41 -14.44 -9.92
C GLN A 163 -12.09 -13.18 -10.74
N PRO A 164 -12.94 -12.81 -11.72
CA PRO A 164 -12.85 -11.50 -12.35
C PRO A 164 -13.33 -10.41 -11.38
N VAL A 165 -12.66 -9.27 -11.39
CA VAL A 165 -13.03 -8.06 -10.63
C VAL A 165 -13.04 -6.86 -11.56
N GLN A 166 -13.92 -5.91 -11.29
CA GLN A 166 -13.93 -4.59 -11.92
C GLN A 166 -13.24 -3.57 -11.02
N ALA A 167 -12.66 -2.52 -11.63
CA ALA A 167 -12.15 -1.38 -10.87
C ALA A 167 -13.25 -0.83 -9.94
N GLY A 168 -12.92 -0.67 -8.66
CA GLY A 168 -13.87 -0.23 -7.63
C GLY A 168 -14.62 -1.34 -6.89
N ASP A 169 -14.51 -2.61 -7.30
CA ASP A 169 -15.07 -3.74 -6.55
C ASP A 169 -14.37 -3.88 -5.18
N SER A 170 -15.12 -4.14 -4.12
CA SER A 170 -14.52 -4.39 -2.80
C SER A 170 -13.81 -5.75 -2.78
N VAL A 171 -12.54 -5.75 -2.37
CA VAL A 171 -11.71 -6.97 -2.31
C VAL A 171 -11.37 -7.39 -0.88
N ALA A 172 -11.23 -6.44 0.04
CA ALA A 172 -10.91 -6.68 1.45
C ALA A 172 -11.15 -5.43 2.31
N GLN A 173 -10.67 -5.45 3.55
CA GLN A 173 -10.54 -4.27 4.40
C GLN A 173 -9.05 -3.97 4.69
N CYS A 174 -8.74 -2.70 4.93
CA CYS A 174 -7.42 -2.25 5.37
C CYS A 174 -7.13 -2.81 6.75
N GLY A 175 -5.95 -3.40 6.92
CA GLY A 175 -5.52 -4.04 8.15
C GLY A 175 -4.20 -3.50 8.63
N ASN A 176 -3.49 -4.33 9.39
CA ASN A 176 -2.16 -4.10 9.91
C ASN A 176 -1.40 -5.43 10.06
N SER A 177 -1.60 -6.34 9.09
CA SER A 177 -0.93 -7.64 9.05
C SER A 177 0.41 -7.56 8.31
N GLY A 178 1.29 -8.55 8.52
CA GLY A 178 2.61 -8.59 7.87
C GLY A 178 3.61 -7.57 8.42
N ASN A 179 4.49 -7.06 7.55
CA ASN A 179 5.51 -6.09 7.95
C ASN A 179 4.97 -4.65 7.91
N SER A 180 3.95 -4.36 8.72
CA SER A 180 3.33 -3.04 8.83
C SER A 180 3.66 -2.33 10.14
N THR A 181 3.82 -1.01 10.15
CA THR A 181 4.03 -0.24 11.39
C THR A 181 2.75 0.40 11.89
N GLU A 182 1.84 0.81 11.00
CA GLU A 182 0.49 1.27 11.33
C GLU A 182 -0.49 0.87 10.21
N PRO A 183 -1.81 0.81 10.45
CA PRO A 183 -2.78 0.43 9.43
C PRO A 183 -2.66 1.28 8.16
N HIS A 184 -2.33 0.63 7.05
CA HIS A 184 -2.09 1.25 5.75
C HIS A 184 -2.31 0.23 4.63
N VAL A 185 -2.37 0.71 3.38
CA VAL A 185 -2.43 -0.14 2.19
C VAL A 185 -1.16 0.03 1.41
N HIS A 186 -0.41 -1.07 1.26
CA HIS A 186 0.71 -1.15 0.34
C HIS A 186 0.20 -1.57 -1.05
N VAL A 187 0.49 -0.75 -2.06
CA VAL A 187 0.15 -1.02 -3.47
C VAL A 187 1.43 -1.16 -4.26
N GLN A 188 1.59 -2.26 -4.98
CA GLN A 188 2.69 -2.41 -5.92
C GLN A 188 2.26 -3.08 -7.21
N VAL A 189 3.02 -2.83 -8.26
CA VAL A 189 2.89 -3.52 -9.54
C VAL A 189 4.19 -4.27 -9.82
N SER A 190 4.07 -5.50 -10.30
CA SER A 190 5.20 -6.40 -10.57
C SER A 190 5.03 -7.13 -11.91
N ASP A 191 6.15 -7.54 -12.50
CA ASP A 191 6.18 -8.31 -13.75
C ASP A 191 5.94 -9.81 -13.56
N SER A 192 5.93 -10.30 -12.32
CA SER A 192 5.77 -11.71 -11.97
C SER A 192 5.24 -11.88 -10.55
N ILE A 193 4.50 -12.98 -10.31
CA ILE A 193 4.14 -13.46 -8.97
C ILE A 193 5.16 -14.43 -8.38
N ASP A 194 6.23 -14.76 -9.10
CA ASP A 194 7.45 -15.34 -8.51
C ASP A 194 8.24 -14.24 -7.82
N TRP A 195 7.82 -13.91 -6.60
CA TRP A 195 8.31 -12.76 -5.85
C TRP A 195 9.82 -12.73 -5.65
N ASN A 196 10.49 -13.89 -5.58
CA ASN A 196 11.95 -13.94 -5.43
C ASN A 196 12.68 -13.40 -6.67
N ARG A 197 12.00 -13.33 -7.81
CA ARG A 197 12.52 -12.86 -9.11
C ARG A 197 11.76 -11.67 -9.67
N ALA A 198 10.62 -11.32 -9.06
CA ALA A 198 9.76 -10.24 -9.49
C ALA A 198 10.50 -8.89 -9.47
N ARG A 199 10.28 -8.10 -10.51
CA ARG A 199 10.71 -6.70 -10.59
C ARG A 199 9.51 -5.79 -10.48
N GLY A 200 9.71 -4.68 -9.76
CA GLY A 200 8.66 -3.68 -9.63
C GLY A 200 8.51 -2.90 -10.93
N VAL A 201 7.28 -2.80 -11.40
CA VAL A 201 6.87 -2.07 -12.59
C VAL A 201 6.42 -0.66 -12.16
N PRO A 202 6.75 0.41 -12.89
CA PRO A 202 6.24 1.73 -12.58
C PRO A 202 4.71 1.76 -12.51
N LEU A 203 4.16 2.52 -11.57
CA LEU A 203 2.73 2.75 -11.45
C LEU A 203 2.40 4.22 -11.25
N ALA A 204 1.19 4.59 -11.65
CA ALA A 204 0.61 5.91 -11.48
C ALA A 204 -0.86 5.75 -11.09
N PHE A 205 -1.45 6.81 -10.53
CA PHE A 205 -2.84 6.83 -10.12
C PHE A 205 -3.64 7.84 -10.90
N ARG A 206 -4.91 7.50 -11.13
CA ARG A 206 -5.90 8.36 -11.76
C ARG A 206 -6.95 8.79 -10.74
N ASP A 207 -7.25 10.08 -10.71
CA ASP A 207 -8.38 10.60 -9.92
C ASP A 207 -9.72 10.52 -10.67
N ARG A 208 -10.81 10.93 -9.99
CA ARG A 208 -12.14 11.00 -10.60
C ARG A 208 -12.24 12.01 -11.75
N GLY A 209 -11.34 12.99 -11.81
CA GLY A 209 -11.25 13.99 -12.88
C GLY A 209 -10.48 13.51 -14.11
N GLY A 210 -9.86 12.33 -14.04
CA GLY A 210 -9.03 11.77 -15.10
C GLY A 210 -7.57 12.24 -15.07
N THR A 211 -7.16 13.01 -14.06
CA THR A 211 -5.76 13.42 -13.88
C THR A 211 -4.93 12.20 -13.50
N VAL A 212 -3.78 12.00 -14.14
CA VAL A 212 -2.87 10.88 -13.87
C VAL A 212 -1.53 11.40 -13.37
N TRP A 213 -1.08 10.91 -12.22
CA TRP A 213 0.22 11.25 -11.64
C TRP A 213 0.75 10.16 -10.71
N VAL A 214 2.00 10.30 -10.27
CA VAL A 214 2.58 9.48 -9.20
C VAL A 214 2.46 10.30 -7.90
N PRO A 215 1.63 9.90 -6.92
CA PRO A 215 1.47 10.64 -5.68
C PRO A 215 2.79 10.78 -4.92
N GLY A 216 3.11 11.99 -4.47
CA GLY A 216 4.34 12.30 -3.74
C GLY A 216 4.26 11.95 -2.26
N GLU A 217 5.37 11.67 -1.60
CA GLU A 217 5.39 11.49 -0.14
C GLU A 217 4.80 12.70 0.59
N SER A 218 4.06 12.44 1.67
CA SER A 218 3.27 13.42 2.43
C SER A 218 2.09 14.06 1.68
N GLU A 219 1.87 13.75 0.40
CA GLU A 219 0.66 14.16 -0.32
C GLU A 219 -0.58 13.52 0.32
N ILE A 220 -1.66 14.28 0.47
CA ILE A 220 -2.97 13.74 0.85
C ILE A 220 -3.82 13.66 -0.41
N VAL A 221 -4.09 12.44 -0.85
CA VAL A 221 -4.97 12.15 -1.98
C VAL A 221 -6.41 11.99 -1.51
N ASN A 222 -7.37 12.42 -2.33
CA ASN A 222 -8.80 12.29 -2.05
C ASN A 222 -9.44 11.43 -3.14
N ALA A 223 -9.95 10.26 -2.74
CA ALA A 223 -10.47 9.23 -3.64
C ALA A 223 -12.00 9.05 -3.55
#